data_AF-A0AB38DNN4-F1
#
_entry.id   AF-A0AB38DNN4-F1
#
_cell.length_a   1.000
_cell.length_b   1.000
_cell.length_c   1.000
_cell.angle_alpha   90.00
_cell.angle_beta   90.00
_cell.angle_gamma   90.00
#
_symmetry.space_group_name_H-M   'P 1'
#
loop_
_entity.id
_entity.type
_entity.pdbx_description
1 polymer ?
#
loop_
_entity_poly.entity_id
_entity_poly.type
_entity_poly.pdbx_seq_one_letter_code
_entity_poly.pdbx_strand_id
1 'polypeptide(L)'
;MKILFTLIALVPITVSADIQLYGNIRSGVSVSQTKIATGGNNTRTAVEDLGSYVGFRGSHAIGGGSKVIWQFEQDTPVGSSGSMREYFKRKKENGTIHTGG
;
A
#
# COMPACT_ATOMS: atom_id res chain seq x y z
N MET A 1 -26.36 33.95 -41.62
CA MET A 1 -26.68 32.94 -40.59
C MET A 1 -25.67 33.11 -39.47
N LYS A 2 -26.06 33.68 -38.33
CA LYS A 2 -25.17 33.96 -37.18
C LYS A 2 -25.04 32.68 -36.35
N ILE A 3 -23.87 32.06 -36.40
CA ILE A 3 -23.54 30.86 -35.63
C ILE A 3 -23.19 31.33 -34.22
N LEU A 4 -24.12 31.13 -33.27
CA LEU A 4 -23.92 31.49 -31.89
C LEU A 4 -23.06 30.41 -31.23
N PHE A 5 -21.76 30.67 -31.10
CA PHE A 5 -20.87 29.83 -30.30
C PHE A 5 -21.17 30.07 -28.82
N THR A 6 -21.94 29.18 -28.22
CA THR A 6 -22.17 29.16 -26.77
C THR A 6 -20.85 28.80 -26.09
N LEU A 7 -20.17 29.80 -25.55
CA LEU A 7 -18.96 29.64 -24.76
C LEU A 7 -19.36 28.99 -23.42
N ILE A 8 -19.10 27.68 -23.28
CA ILE A 8 -19.18 27.03 -21.97
C ILE A 8 -17.99 27.57 -21.17
N ALA A 9 -18.24 28.61 -20.39
CA ALA A 9 -17.28 29.08 -19.40
C ALA A 9 -17.10 27.95 -18.37
N LEU A 10 -15.96 27.28 -18.41
CA LEU A 10 -15.53 26.38 -17.35
C LEU A 10 -15.17 27.25 -16.15
N VAL A 11 -16.18 27.64 -15.36
CA VAL A 11 -15.94 28.25 -14.06
C VAL A 11 -15.13 27.22 -13.27
N PRO A 12 -13.91 27.54 -12.81
CA PRO A 12 -13.20 26.66 -11.90
C PRO A 12 -14.09 26.54 -10.67
N ILE A 13 -14.76 25.40 -10.53
CA ILE A 13 -15.51 25.09 -9.34
C ILE A 13 -14.45 24.84 -8.27
N THR A 14 -14.05 25.88 -7.55
CA THR A 14 -13.34 25.71 -6.28
C THR A 14 -14.35 25.11 -5.34
N VAL A 15 -14.38 23.80 -5.34
CA VAL A 15 -15.20 23.00 -4.48
C VAL A 15 -14.27 22.40 -3.45
N SER A 16 -14.43 22.84 -2.22
CA SER A 16 -13.71 22.28 -1.09
C SER A 16 -14.25 20.86 -0.88
N ALA A 17 -13.69 19.89 -1.58
CA ALA A 17 -13.93 18.49 -1.28
C ALA A 17 -13.29 18.20 0.08
N ASP A 18 -14.08 17.70 1.02
CA ASP A 18 -13.54 17.22 2.30
C ASP A 18 -12.83 15.90 2.02
N ILE A 19 -11.51 15.85 2.20
CA ILE A 19 -10.68 14.66 1.97
C ILE A 19 -10.17 14.17 3.32
N GLN A 20 -10.49 12.92 3.64
CA GLN A 20 -10.06 12.24 4.84
C GLN A 20 -9.09 11.12 4.47
N LEU A 21 -7.88 11.17 5.04
CA LEU A 21 -6.94 10.06 5.06
C LEU A 21 -7.31 9.13 6.22
N TYR A 22 -7.43 7.83 5.94
CA TYR A 22 -7.71 6.79 6.91
C TYR A 22 -6.89 5.54 6.61
N GLY A 23 -6.89 4.58 7.52
CA GLY A 23 -6.13 3.35 7.35
C GLY A 23 -5.85 2.67 8.67
N ASN A 24 -5.31 1.45 8.60
CA ASN A 24 -4.88 0.69 9.76
C ASN A 24 -3.55 0.04 9.45
N ILE A 25 -2.59 0.17 10.37
CA ILE A 25 -1.31 -0.53 10.31
C ILE A 25 -1.36 -1.65 11.34
N ARG A 26 -1.22 -2.89 10.88
CA ARG A 26 -1.22 -4.09 11.72
C ARG A 26 0.01 -4.94 11.40
N SER A 27 0.86 -5.11 12.40
CA SER A 27 2.08 -5.92 12.31
C SER A 27 2.13 -6.95 13.43
N GLY A 28 2.66 -8.13 13.12
CA GLY A 28 2.92 -9.20 14.08
C GLY A 28 4.35 -9.72 14.01
N VAL A 29 4.83 -10.32 15.09
CA VAL A 29 6.10 -11.06 15.11
C VAL A 29 5.79 -12.54 15.19
N SER A 30 6.19 -13.31 14.18
CA SER A 30 6.04 -14.76 14.14
C SER A 30 7.39 -15.43 14.41
N VAL A 31 7.38 -16.52 15.17
CA VAL A 31 8.54 -17.38 15.40
C VAL A 31 8.18 -18.78 14.92
N SER A 32 8.81 -19.21 13.83
CA SER A 32 8.62 -20.55 13.26
C SER A 32 9.83 -21.42 13.54
N GLN A 33 9.61 -22.62 14.08
CA GLN A 33 10.65 -23.64 14.23
C GLN A 33 10.40 -24.77 13.24
N THR A 34 11.35 -24.99 12.33
CA THR A 34 11.32 -26.12 11.41
C THR A 34 12.36 -27.14 11.84
N LYS A 35 11.91 -28.37 12.13
CA LYS A 35 12.79 -29.50 12.41
C LYS A 35 13.18 -30.15 11.10
N ILE A 36 14.47 -30.20 10.81
CA ILE A 36 14.99 -30.88 9.62
C ILE A 36 15.28 -32.34 9.99
N ALA A 37 14.97 -33.27 9.09
CA ALA A 37 15.15 -34.71 9.30
C ALA A 37 16.57 -35.10 9.76
N THR A 38 17.57 -34.29 9.42
CA THR A 38 19.00 -34.47 9.80
C THR A 38 19.35 -34.00 11.21
N GLY A 39 18.38 -33.68 12.07
CA GLY A 39 18.61 -33.34 13.49
C GLY A 39 18.91 -31.86 13.77
N GLY A 40 18.86 -31.00 12.76
CA GLY A 40 18.99 -29.54 12.92
C GLY A 40 17.63 -28.87 13.22
N ASN A 41 17.63 -27.95 14.20
CA ASN A 41 16.48 -27.08 14.49
C ASN A 41 16.74 -25.71 13.87
N ASN A 42 15.88 -25.29 12.92
CA ASN A 42 15.93 -23.94 12.36
C ASN A 42 14.81 -23.08 12.96
N THR A 43 15.19 -22.11 13.78
CA THR A 43 14.28 -21.09 14.31
C THR A 43 14.37 -19.83 13.46
N ARG A 44 13.24 -19.35 12.95
CA ARG A 44 13.14 -18.11 12.18
C ARG A 44 12.15 -17.18 12.86
N THR A 45 12.61 -15.97 13.18
CA THR A 45 11.76 -14.86 13.64
C THR A 45 11.50 -13.93 12.45
N ALA A 46 10.24 -13.63 12.17
CA ALA A 46 9.83 -12.75 11.09
C ALA A 46 8.82 -11.69 11.57
N VAL A 47 8.84 -10.53 10.90
CA VAL A 47 7.79 -9.52 11.03
C VAL A 47 6.83 -9.71 9.88
N GLU A 48 5.57 -9.96 10.21
CA GLU A 48 4.48 -10.22 9.28
C GLU A 48 3.51 -9.05 9.24
N ASP A 49 2.96 -8.80 8.06
CA ASP A 49 1.85 -7.87 7.87
C ASP A 49 0.54 -8.60 8.15
N LEU A 50 -0.34 -7.99 8.94
CA LEU A 50 -1.64 -8.55 9.29
C LEU A 50 -2.77 -7.78 8.58
N GLY A 51 -2.54 -7.41 7.32
CA GLY A 51 -3.47 -6.69 6.47
C GLY A 51 -3.46 -5.19 6.75
N SER A 52 -2.28 -4.57 6.64
CA SER A 52 -2.17 -3.11 6.72
C SER A 52 -2.64 -2.45 5.43
N TYR A 53 -3.41 -1.37 5.54
CA TYR A 53 -3.86 -0.59 4.39
C TYR A 53 -3.98 0.88 4.74
N VAL A 54 -3.93 1.71 3.70
CA VAL A 54 -4.21 3.13 3.75
C VAL A 54 -5.30 3.46 2.74
N GLY A 55 -6.12 4.46 3.03
CA GLY A 55 -7.19 4.88 2.15
C GLY A 55 -7.48 6.38 2.22
N PHE A 56 -8.07 6.89 1.16
CA PHE A 56 -8.55 8.26 1.05
C PHE A 56 -10.05 8.22 0.80
N ARG A 57 -10.79 9.02 1.55
CA ARG A 57 -12.23 9.23 1.36
C ARG A 57 -12.47 10.69 1.08
N GLY A 58 -13.10 10.99 -0.04
CA GLY A 58 -13.54 12.34 -0.35
C GLY A 58 -15.06 12.46 -0.33
N SER A 59 -15.56 13.63 0.06
CA SER A 59 -16.96 13.98 -0.15
C SER A 59 -17.11 15.37 -0.78
N HIS A 60 -18.00 15.47 -1.76
CA HIS A 60 -18.23 16.70 -2.52
C HIS A 60 -19.73 17.00 -2.59
N ALA A 61 -20.16 18.15 -2.09
CA ALA A 61 -21.55 18.59 -2.13
C ALA A 61 -21.94 19.02 -3.56
N ILE A 62 -22.96 18.39 -4.13
CA ILE A 62 -23.42 18.63 -5.52
C ILE A 62 -24.72 19.46 -5.58
N GLY A 63 -25.07 20.13 -4.47
CA GLY A 63 -26.27 20.97 -4.37
C GLY A 63 -27.50 20.23 -3.82
N GLY A 64 -28.49 21.00 -3.33
CA GLY A 64 -29.75 20.44 -2.81
C GLY A 64 -29.60 19.51 -1.60
N GLY A 65 -28.50 19.61 -0.83
CA GLY A 65 -28.20 18.72 0.28
C GLY A 65 -27.60 17.36 -0.12
N SER A 66 -27.38 17.12 -1.41
CA SER A 66 -26.78 15.88 -1.93
C SER A 66 -25.25 15.94 -1.96
N LYS A 67 -24.59 14.80 -1.71
CA LYS A 67 -23.13 14.67 -1.74
C LYS A 67 -22.69 13.45 -2.56
N VAL A 68 -21.64 13.63 -3.35
CA VAL A 68 -20.88 12.53 -3.96
C VAL A 68 -19.80 12.11 -2.97
N ILE A 69 -19.65 10.80 -2.76
CA ILE A 69 -18.59 10.23 -1.93
C ILE A 69 -17.75 9.32 -2.82
N TRP A 70 -16.43 9.41 -2.70
CA TRP A 70 -15.50 8.47 -3.32
C TRP A 70 -14.53 7.94 -2.27
N GLN A 71 -14.05 6.71 -2.49
CA GLN A 71 -13.14 6.00 -1.60
C GLN A 71 -12.09 5.28 -2.44
N PHE A 72 -10.85 5.37 -2.00
CA PHE A 72 -9.72 4.68 -2.60
C PHE A 72 -8.90 4.04 -1.49
N GLU A 73 -8.60 2.75 -1.60
CA GLU A 73 -7.83 2.00 -0.61
C GLU A 73 -6.67 1.27 -1.29
N GLN A 74 -5.54 1.20 -0.58
CA GLN A 74 -4.33 0.52 -1.03
C GLN A 74 -3.72 -0.29 0.13
N ASP A 75 -3.41 -1.54 -0.17
CA ASP A 75 -2.64 -2.40 0.73
C ASP A 75 -1.22 -1.86 0.90
N THR A 76 -0.78 -1.74 2.15
CA THR A 76 0.54 -1.24 2.53
C THR A 76 1.22 -2.22 3.46
N PRO A 77 1.67 -3.38 2.95
CA PRO A 77 2.16 -4.47 3.79
C PRO A 77 3.39 -4.05 4.61
N VAL A 78 3.36 -4.31 5.93
CA VAL A 78 4.47 -4.05 6.84
C VAL A 78 5.22 -5.34 7.20
N GLY A 79 6.49 -5.46 6.81
CA GLY A 79 7.27 -6.65 7.16
C GLY A 79 8.51 -6.90 6.31
N SER A 80 9.11 -8.08 6.52
CA SER A 80 10.35 -8.50 5.85
C SER A 80 10.15 -8.77 4.34
N SER A 81 8.97 -9.25 3.93
CA SER A 81 8.67 -9.55 2.52
C SER A 81 8.55 -8.26 1.70
N GLY A 82 9.60 -7.92 0.96
CA GLY A 82 9.66 -6.72 0.11
C GLY A 82 10.42 -5.54 0.70
N SER A 83 10.95 -5.67 1.91
CA SER A 83 11.79 -4.62 2.51
C SER A 83 13.14 -4.47 1.78
N MET A 84 13.70 -3.25 1.75
CA MET A 84 15.00 -2.99 1.14
C MET A 84 16.14 -3.83 1.77
N ARG A 85 16.01 -4.19 3.06
CA ARG A 85 16.92 -5.13 3.73
C ARG A 85 16.86 -6.53 3.12
N GLU A 86 15.68 -7.02 2.76
CA GLU A 86 15.51 -8.30 2.08
C GLU A 86 16.01 -8.26 0.64
N TYR A 87 15.79 -7.15 -0.08
CA TYR A 87 16.39 -6.92 -1.39
C TYR A 87 17.92 -7.00 -1.33
N PHE A 88 18.55 -6.31 -0.38
CA PHE A 88 20.00 -6.35 -0.20
C PHE A 88 20.51 -7.71 0.30
N LYS A 89 19.74 -8.39 1.16
CA LYS A 89 20.07 -9.75 1.61
C LYS A 89 20.04 -10.75 0.46
N ARG A 90 18.97 -10.74 -0.35
CA ARG A 90 18.82 -11.57 -1.55
C ARG A 90 19.89 -11.27 -2.60
N LYS A 91 20.22 -9.98 -2.80
CA LYS A 91 21.31 -9.59 -3.72
C LYS A 91 22.67 -10.05 -3.22
N LYS A 92 22.91 -10.04 -1.90
CA LYS A 92 24.14 -10.56 -1.28
C LYS A 92 24.24 -12.08 -1.40
N GLU A 93 23.16 -12.80 -1.10
CA GLU A 93 23.09 -14.27 -1.22
C GLU A 93 23.25 -14.74 -2.67
N ASN A 94 22.61 -14.06 -3.63
CA ASN A 94 22.78 -14.37 -5.06
C ASN A 94 24.14 -13.90 -5.64
N GLY A 95 24.86 -13.01 -4.94
CA GLY A 95 26.16 -12.49 -5.36
C GLY A 95 27.35 -13.30 -4.83
N THR A 96 27.16 -14.14 -3.82
CA THR A 96 28.18 -15.07 -3.34
C THR A 96 28.20 -16.32 -4.23
N ILE A 97 29.01 -16.29 -5.29
CA ILE A 97 29.33 -17.47 -6.08
C ILE A 97 30.06 -18.48 -5.18
N HIS A 98 29.58 -19.72 -5.15
CA HIS A 98 30.28 -20.84 -4.53
C HIS A 98 31.56 -21.13 -5.33
N THR A 99 32.67 -20.49 -4.96
CA THR A 99 34.01 -21.00 -5.31
C THR A 99 34.24 -22.26 -4.48
N GLY A 100 33.84 -23.39 -5.03
CA GLY A 100 34.33 -24.71 -4.64
C GLY A 100 35.54 -25.04 -5.51
N GLY A 101 36.66 -25.37 -4.86
CA GLY A 101 37.81 -26.02 -5.51
C GLY A 101 37.59 -27.52 -5.68
#